data_AF-A0AAV6BUT0-F1
#
_entry.id   AF-A0AAV6BUT0-F1
#
_cell.length_a   1.000
_cell.length_b   1.000
_cell.length_c   1.000
_cell.angle_alpha   90.00
_cell.angle_beta   90.00
_cell.angle_gamma   90.00
#
_symmetry.space_group_name_H-M   'P 1'
#
loop_
_entity.id
_entity.type
_entity.pdbx_description
1 polymer ?
#
loop_
_entity_poly.entity_id
_entity_poly.type
_entity_poly.pdbx_seq_one_letter_code
_entity_poly.pdbx_strand_id
1 'polypeptide(L)'
;MSEAEVNAFISRNLDTGDLPFDRPIIVLRDGNGVEILGQITLGRLLADSPFAAAAQTLPTRWTSRPVWLHLAAHAQFEPGPRRQLRLDVRRVAVGQQRVPAWTLRVMFDPARLRFLRMPLPDTVADVRIQTGRMVIRPTSSRERI
;
A
#
# COMPACT_ATOMS: atom_id res chain seq x y z
N MET A 1 -4.28 -11.41 -13.04
CA MET A 1 -4.30 -9.96 -13.30
C MET A 1 -2.88 -9.48 -13.56
N SER A 2 -2.67 -8.65 -14.57
CA SER A 2 -1.38 -8.01 -14.86
C SER A 2 -1.13 -6.77 -14.00
N GLU A 3 0.11 -6.32 -13.91
CA GLU A 3 0.47 -5.07 -13.23
C GLU A 3 -0.30 -3.85 -13.78
N ALA A 4 -0.49 -3.78 -15.10
CA ALA A 4 -1.27 -2.71 -15.74
C ALA A 4 -2.74 -2.74 -15.30
N GLU A 5 -3.33 -3.93 -15.20
CA GLU A 5 -4.71 -4.11 -14.71
C GLU A 5 -4.84 -3.73 -13.24
N VAL A 6 -3.85 -4.09 -12.41
CA VAL A 6 -3.84 -3.70 -10.98
C VAL A 6 -3.75 -2.19 -10.84
N ASN A 7 -2.83 -1.53 -11.54
CA ASN A 7 -2.69 -0.07 -11.52
C ASN A 7 -3.94 0.63 -12.06
N ALA A 8 -4.56 0.08 -13.11
CA ALA A 8 -5.78 0.64 -13.68
C ALA A 8 -7.03 0.38 -12.81
N PHE A 9 -7.04 -0.71 -12.05
CA PHE A 9 -8.08 -0.97 -11.05
C PHE A 9 -7.95 0.01 -9.89
N ILE A 10 -6.74 0.20 -9.38
CA ILE A 10 -6.47 1.13 -8.27
C ILE A 10 -6.84 2.55 -8.65
N SER A 11 -6.37 3.01 -9.81
CA SER A 11 -6.64 4.36 -10.32
C SER A 11 -8.13 4.64 -10.51
N ARG A 12 -8.98 3.60 -10.66
CA ARG A 12 -10.42 3.72 -10.92
C ARG A 12 -11.30 3.47 -9.70
N ASN A 13 -10.84 2.66 -8.74
CA ASN A 13 -11.68 2.14 -7.65
C ASN A 13 -11.20 2.54 -6.26
N LEU A 14 -9.97 3.04 -6.11
CA LEU A 14 -9.51 3.56 -4.83
C LEU A 14 -9.74 5.06 -4.78
N ASP A 15 -10.66 5.48 -3.92
CA ASP A 15 -10.76 6.87 -3.50
C ASP A 15 -9.45 7.26 -2.79
N THR A 16 -8.89 8.40 -3.19
CA THR A 16 -7.60 8.95 -2.69
C THR A 16 -7.54 9.14 -1.15
N GLY A 17 -8.65 8.93 -0.45
CA GLY A 17 -8.75 8.95 1.02
C GLY A 17 -8.22 7.69 1.71
N ASP A 18 -8.31 6.52 1.08
CA ASP A 18 -7.93 5.25 1.71
C ASP A 18 -6.42 4.95 1.62
N LEU A 19 -5.72 5.64 0.72
CA LEU A 19 -4.28 5.56 0.56
C LEU A 19 -3.60 6.87 0.96
N PRO A 20 -2.40 6.83 1.55
CA PRO A 20 -1.65 8.04 1.84
C PRO A 20 -1.06 8.70 0.58
N PHE A 21 -1.20 8.08 -0.59
CA PHE A 21 -0.61 8.52 -1.85
C PHE A 21 -1.67 9.17 -2.74
N ASP A 22 -1.29 10.24 -3.43
CA ASP A 22 -2.20 10.90 -4.38
C ASP A 22 -2.35 10.06 -5.66
N ARG A 23 -1.27 9.39 -6.10
CA ARG A 23 -1.24 8.48 -7.28
C ARG A 23 -0.22 7.35 -7.07
N PRO A 24 -0.62 6.23 -6.45
CA PRO A 24 0.28 5.11 -6.25
C PRO A 24 0.44 4.28 -7.53
N ILE A 25 1.68 3.89 -7.79
CA ILE A 25 2.09 2.91 -8.80
C ILE A 25 2.50 1.66 -8.05
N ILE A 26 1.85 0.54 -8.36
CA ILE A 26 2.21 -0.77 -7.84
C ILE A 26 3.07 -1.50 -8.88
N VAL A 27 4.20 -2.03 -8.41
CA VAL A 27 5.07 -2.92 -9.18
C VAL A 27 5.09 -4.28 -8.51
N LEU A 28 4.82 -5.33 -9.28
CA LEU A 28 4.76 -6.70 -8.79
C LEU A 28 6.07 -7.42 -9.09
N ARG A 29 6.68 -7.99 -8.05
CA ARG A 29 7.97 -8.70 -8.12
C ARG A 29 7.80 -10.17 -7.75
N ASP A 30 8.68 -11.01 -8.26
CA ASP A 30 8.72 -12.43 -7.88
C ASP A 30 8.94 -12.64 -6.38
N GLY A 31 8.55 -13.83 -5.92
CA GLY A 31 8.65 -14.20 -4.52
C GLY A 31 7.73 -13.36 -3.64
N ASN A 32 6.50 -13.09 -4.09
CA ASN A 32 5.51 -12.27 -3.39
C ASN A 32 5.96 -10.83 -3.07
N GLY A 33 6.90 -10.27 -3.84
CA GLY A 33 7.35 -8.89 -3.64
C GLY A 33 6.35 -7.89 -4.23
N VAL A 34 6.10 -6.82 -3.49
CA VAL A 34 5.27 -5.69 -3.93
C VAL A 34 6.03 -4.40 -3.66
N GLU A 35 6.18 -3.57 -4.67
CA GLU A 35 6.66 -2.21 -4.51
C GLU A 35 5.53 -1.22 -4.74
N ILE A 36 5.43 -0.21 -3.89
CA ILE A 36 4.45 0.88 -4.00
C ILE A 36 5.24 2.17 -4.09
N LEU A 37 5.05 2.89 -5.18
CA LEU A 37 5.66 4.18 -5.46
C LEU A 37 4.56 5.22 -5.50
N GLY A 38 4.64 6.28 -4.71
CA GLY A 38 3.60 7.30 -4.71
C GLY A 38 4.13 8.65 -4.30
N GLN A 39 3.47 9.71 -4.78
CA GLN A 39 3.72 11.05 -4.29
C GLN A 39 2.76 11.36 -3.14
N ILE A 40 3.28 12.06 -2.14
CA ILE A 40 2.53 12.69 -1.07
C ILE A 40 3.04 14.13 -0.90
N THR A 41 2.17 15.05 -0.51
CA THR A 41 2.63 16.40 -0.15
C THR A 41 3.29 16.39 1.24
N LEU A 42 4.31 17.23 1.42
CA LEU A 42 4.99 17.36 2.71
C LEU A 42 4.02 17.73 3.85
N GLY A 43 3.04 18.59 3.55
CA GLY A 43 1.99 18.96 4.50
C GLY A 43 1.17 17.75 4.96
N ARG A 44 0.75 16.88 4.03
CA ARG A 44 -0.01 15.65 4.35
C ARG A 44 0.84 14.66 5.15
N LEU A 45 2.10 14.48 4.77
CA LEU A 45 3.05 13.63 5.51
C LEU A 45 3.26 14.10 6.97
N LEU A 46 3.34 15.41 7.19
CA LEU A 46 3.52 15.96 8.54
C LEU A 46 2.21 15.96 9.34
N ALA A 47 1.08 16.25 8.70
CA ALA A 47 -0.24 16.26 9.33
C ALA A 47 -0.64 14.89 9.92
N ASP A 48 -0.22 13.80 9.29
CA ASP A 48 -0.49 12.43 9.76
C ASP A 48 0.56 11.92 10.77
N SER A 49 1.49 12.78 11.20
CA SER A 49 2.60 12.44 12.08
C SER A 49 2.56 13.22 13.40
N PRO A 50 3.40 12.86 14.40
CA PRO A 50 3.57 13.66 15.63
C PRO A 50 3.97 15.12 15.39
N PHE A 51 4.41 15.46 14.17
CA PHE A 51 4.80 16.81 13.78
C PHE A 51 3.65 17.63 13.19
N ALA A 52 2.40 17.19 13.30
CA ALA A 52 1.23 17.89 12.77
C ALA A 52 1.12 19.36 13.23
N ALA A 53 1.51 19.66 14.48
CA ALA A 53 1.55 21.03 14.99
C ALA A 53 2.59 21.89 14.25
N ALA A 54 3.76 21.32 13.90
CA ALA A 54 4.79 22.01 13.13
C ALA A 54 4.36 22.22 11.66
N ALA A 55 3.49 21.36 11.11
CA ALA A 55 2.97 21.54 9.76
C ALA A 55 2.19 22.86 9.59
N GLN A 56 1.56 23.35 10.66
CA GLN A 56 0.77 24.60 10.64
C GLN A 56 1.63 25.86 10.63
N THR A 57 2.89 25.76 11.05
CA THR A 57 3.84 26.90 11.07
C THR A 57 4.70 26.96 9.80
N LEU A 58 4.63 25.93 8.95
CA LEU A 58 5.36 25.91 7.69
C LEU A 58 4.69 26.79 6.63
N PRO A 59 5.46 27.51 5.81
CA PRO A 59 4.91 28.24 4.66
C PRO A 59 4.14 27.31 3.72
N THR A 60 3.02 27.77 3.15
CA THR A 60 2.20 26.98 2.21
C THR A 60 3.01 26.42 1.04
N ARG A 61 3.98 27.20 0.54
CA ARG A 61 4.90 26.75 -0.52
C ARG A 61 5.70 25.49 -0.16
N TRP A 62 5.92 25.21 1.12
CA TRP A 62 6.64 24.04 1.59
C TRP A 62 5.70 22.87 1.83
N THR A 63 4.52 23.10 2.40
CA THR A 63 3.54 22.04 2.63
C THR A 63 3.00 21.46 1.32
N SER A 64 2.92 22.25 0.24
CA SER A 64 2.55 21.76 -1.09
C SER A 64 3.68 21.03 -1.85
N ARG A 65 4.90 20.91 -1.29
CA ARG A 65 6.00 20.25 -2.00
C ARG A 65 5.73 18.74 -2.12
N PRO A 66 5.79 18.16 -3.33
CA PRO A 66 5.64 16.73 -3.50
C PRO A 66 6.89 15.99 -3.00
N VAL A 67 6.67 14.91 -2.26
CA VAL A 67 7.67 14.00 -1.75
C VAL A 67 7.36 12.62 -2.29
N TRP A 68 8.35 11.97 -2.90
CA TRP A 68 8.23 10.59 -3.34
C TRP A 68 8.35 9.65 -2.15
N LEU A 69 7.45 8.68 -2.08
CA LEU A 69 7.52 7.57 -1.14
C LEU A 69 7.66 6.28 -1.92
N HIS A 70 8.63 5.47 -1.52
CA HIS A 70 8.85 4.13 -2.05
C HIS A 70 8.75 3.12 -0.92
N LEU A 71 7.77 2.24 -1.00
CA LEU A 71 7.60 1.12 -0.08
C LEU A 71 7.92 -0.17 -0.81
N ALA A 72 8.78 -1.00 -0.23
CA ALA A 72 8.95 -2.38 -0.65
C ALA A 72 8.38 -3.28 0.44
N ALA A 73 7.40 -4.09 0.07
CA ALA A 73 6.68 -5.00 0.95
C ALA A 73 6.69 -6.42 0.40
N HIS A 74 6.39 -7.36 1.28
CA HIS A 74 6.16 -8.75 0.92
C HIS A 74 4.71 -9.11 1.22
N ALA A 75 4.01 -9.63 0.22
CA ALA A 75 2.63 -10.08 0.36
C ALA A 75 2.59 -11.44 1.05
N GLN A 76 1.87 -11.51 2.16
CA GLN A 76 1.63 -12.71 2.93
C GLN A 76 0.14 -13.00 2.92
N PHE A 77 -0.22 -14.16 2.40
CA PHE A 77 -1.56 -14.70 2.54
C PHE A 77 -1.65 -15.38 3.90
N GLU A 78 -2.61 -14.96 4.72
CA GLU A 78 -2.89 -15.58 6.02
C GLU A 78 -4.14 -16.48 5.87
N PRO A 79 -3.96 -17.80 5.71
CA PRO A 79 -5.08 -18.75 5.68
C PRO A 79 -5.64 -18.92 7.10
N GLY A 80 -6.93 -18.66 7.27
CA GLY A 80 -7.60 -18.77 8.58
C GLY A 80 -9.05 -18.29 8.53
N PRO A 81 -9.74 -18.24 9.69
CA PRO A 81 -11.14 -17.80 9.77
C PRO A 81 -11.34 -16.32 9.37
N ARG A 82 -10.25 -15.54 9.34
CA ARG A 82 -10.20 -14.20 8.73
C ARG A 82 -9.14 -14.22 7.63
N ARG A 83 -9.53 -14.66 6.44
CA ARG A 83 -8.64 -14.65 5.25
C ARG A 83 -8.23 -13.22 4.94
N GLN A 84 -6.94 -12.94 4.98
CA GLN A 84 -6.43 -11.61 4.70
C GLN A 84 -5.12 -11.64 3.92
N LEU A 85 -4.94 -10.62 3.08
CA LEU A 85 -3.68 -10.31 2.43
C LEU A 85 -2.96 -9.26 3.27
N ARG A 86 -1.80 -9.62 3.82
CA ARG A 86 -0.96 -8.71 4.59
C ARG A 86 0.26 -8.29 3.78
N LEU A 87 0.51 -7.00 3.70
CA LEU A 87 1.74 -6.43 3.14
C LEU A 87 2.71 -6.14 4.29
N ASP A 88 3.75 -6.97 4.41
CA ASP A 88 4.83 -6.77 5.39
C ASP A 88 5.89 -5.85 4.79
N VAL A 89 5.90 -4.58 5.21
CA VAL A 89 6.82 -3.57 4.67
C VAL A 89 8.24 -3.83 5.17
N ARG A 90 9.15 -4.08 4.23
CA ARG A 90 10.57 -4.36 4.50
C ARG A 90 11.45 -3.13 4.36
N ARG A 91 11.15 -2.25 3.39
CA ARG A 91 11.93 -1.04 3.13
C ARG A 91 11.03 0.13 2.83
N VAL A 92 11.46 1.30 3.27
CA VAL A 92 10.77 2.57 3.05
C VAL A 92 11.83 3.59 2.62
N ALA A 93 11.53 4.38 1.61
CA ALA A 93 12.33 5.54 1.24
C ALA A 93 11.44 6.76 1.07
N VAL A 94 11.95 7.90 1.54
CA VAL A 94 11.36 9.23 1.41
C VAL A 94 12.29 10.05 0.51
N GLY A 95 11.84 10.38 -0.70
CA GLY A 95 12.70 10.88 -1.76
C GLY A 95 13.79 9.86 -2.09
N GLN A 96 15.05 10.23 -1.86
CA GLN A 96 16.22 9.36 -2.03
C GLN A 96 16.70 8.74 -0.70
N GLN A 97 16.12 9.16 0.43
CA GLN A 97 16.58 8.75 1.75
C GLN A 97 15.84 7.51 2.20
N ARG A 98 16.60 6.44 2.48
CA ARG A 98 16.05 5.23 3.11
C ARG A 98 15.77 5.51 4.58
N VAL A 99 14.58 5.11 5.03
CA VAL A 99 14.17 5.23 6.43
C VAL A 99 13.75 3.86 6.95
N PRO A 100 13.84 3.62 8.27
CA PRO A 100 13.34 2.38 8.86
C PRO A 100 11.86 2.15 8.58
N ALA A 101 11.44 0.89 8.42
CA ALA A 101 10.05 0.58 8.11
C ALA A 101 9.05 0.99 9.21
N TRP A 102 9.47 0.99 10.47
CA TRP A 102 8.65 1.45 11.59
C TRP A 102 8.26 2.93 11.48
N THR A 103 9.02 3.74 10.73
CA THR A 103 8.76 5.16 10.55
C THR A 103 7.41 5.39 9.85
N LEU A 104 6.90 4.44 9.05
CA LEU A 104 5.54 4.53 8.51
C LEU A 104 4.46 4.63 9.58
N ARG A 105 4.63 3.94 10.71
CA ARG A 105 3.67 3.97 11.82
C ARG A 105 3.71 5.29 12.59
N VAL A 106 4.79 6.04 12.42
CA VAL A 106 4.96 7.39 12.98
C VAL A 106 4.49 8.44 11.98
N MET A 107 4.69 8.21 10.68
CA MET A 107 4.32 9.16 9.62
C MET A 107 2.84 9.12 9.26
N PHE A 108 2.15 8.00 9.53
CA PHE A 108 0.77 7.80 9.11
C PHE A 108 -0.12 7.33 10.25
N ASP A 109 -1.33 7.87 10.29
CA ASP A 109 -2.42 7.35 11.10
C ASP A 109 -2.63 5.84 10.81
N PRO A 110 -2.82 4.99 11.83
CA PRO A 110 -3.18 3.59 11.67
C PRO A 110 -4.33 3.32 10.68
N ALA A 111 -5.32 4.22 10.59
CA ALA A 111 -6.43 4.15 9.64
C ALA A 111 -5.94 4.16 8.19
N ARG A 112 -4.91 4.98 7.89
CA ARG A 112 -4.29 5.07 6.57
C ARG A 112 -3.31 3.94 6.28
N LEU A 113 -2.95 3.14 7.28
CA LEU A 113 -2.15 1.93 7.10
C LEU A 113 -3.00 0.67 6.93
N ARG A 114 -4.33 0.80 6.93
CA ARG A 114 -5.25 -0.34 6.74
C ARG A 114 -5.08 -1.01 5.38
N PHE A 115 -4.63 -0.30 4.34
CA PHE A 115 -4.33 -0.92 3.05
C PHE A 115 -3.20 -1.99 3.14
N LEU A 116 -2.37 -1.98 4.18
CA LEU A 116 -1.39 -3.03 4.43
C LEU A 116 -2.04 -4.34 4.87
N ARG A 117 -3.33 -4.35 5.20
CA ARG A 117 -4.10 -5.52 5.63
C ARG A 117 -5.47 -5.50 4.95
N MET A 118 -5.58 -6.25 3.87
CA MET A 118 -6.80 -6.30 3.08
C MET A 118 -7.56 -7.61 3.38
N PRO A 119 -8.82 -7.55 3.83
CA PRO A 119 -9.63 -8.76 3.94
C PRO A 119 -9.86 -9.34 2.54
N LEU A 120 -9.78 -10.67 2.43
CA LEU A 120 -10.07 -11.37 1.18
C LEU A 120 -11.43 -12.06 1.25
N PRO A 121 -12.22 -12.07 0.16
CA PRO A 121 -13.46 -12.83 0.12
C PRO A 121 -13.23 -14.33 0.28
N ASP A 122 -14.23 -15.06 0.79
CA ASP A 122 -14.17 -16.52 0.99
C ASP A 122 -14.01 -17.30 -0.33
N THR A 123 -14.33 -16.66 -1.45
CA THR A 123 -14.12 -17.20 -2.80
C THR A 123 -12.65 -17.27 -3.20
N VAL A 124 -11.72 -16.67 -2.45
CA VAL A 124 -10.28 -16.67 -2.74
C VAL A 124 -9.55 -17.67 -1.85
N ALA A 125 -8.94 -18.69 -2.45
CA ALA A 125 -8.16 -19.72 -1.75
C ALA A 125 -6.68 -19.38 -1.59
N ASP A 126 -6.08 -18.69 -2.57
CA ASP A 126 -4.66 -18.34 -2.53
C ASP A 126 -4.43 -17.08 -3.38
N VAL A 127 -3.43 -16.30 -3.00
CA VAL A 127 -2.97 -15.14 -3.75
C VAL A 127 -1.46 -15.23 -3.87
N ARG A 128 -0.97 -15.36 -5.09
CA ARG A 128 0.47 -15.37 -5.39
C ARG A 128 0.82 -14.19 -6.26
N ILE A 129 1.92 -13.52 -5.93
CA ILE A 129 2.47 -12.44 -6.74
C ILE A 129 3.73 -12.96 -7.42
N GLN A 130 3.73 -12.78 -8.74
CA GLN A 130 4.82 -13.09 -9.64
C GLN A 130 5.21 -11.79 -10.36
N THR A 131 6.37 -11.77 -10.99
CA THR A 131 6.82 -10.59 -11.73
C THR A 131 5.76 -10.16 -12.75
N GLY A 132 5.30 -8.91 -12.60
CA GLY A 132 4.30 -8.28 -13.48
C GLY A 132 2.89 -8.86 -13.41
N ARG A 133 2.59 -9.82 -12.51
CA ARG A 133 1.24 -10.41 -12.41
C ARG A 133 0.87 -10.93 -11.02
N MET A 134 -0.40 -10.78 -10.70
CA MET A 134 -1.05 -11.36 -9.52
C MET A 134 -1.93 -12.53 -9.95
N VAL A 135 -1.70 -13.69 -9.34
CA VAL A 135 -2.45 -14.93 -9.55
C VAL A 135 -3.33 -15.17 -8.34
N ILE A 136 -4.63 -14.99 -8.52
CA ILE A 136 -5.65 -15.30 -7.51
C ILE A 136 -6.19 -16.68 -7.85
N ARG A 137 -6.09 -17.62 -6.91
CA ARG A 137 -6.74 -18.92 -7.03
C ARG A 137 -8.06 -18.87 -6.28
N PRO A 138 -9.19 -19.11 -6.95
CA PRO A 138 -10.44 -19.22 -6.25
C PRO A 138 -10.46 -20.49 -5.39
N THR A 139 -11.21 -20.46 -4.29
CA THR A 139 -11.66 -21.68 -3.63
C THR A 139 -12.37 -22.50 -4.68
N SER A 140 -11.93 -23.73 -4.92
CA SER A 140 -12.65 -24.65 -5.80
C SER A 140 -14.10 -24.69 -5.31
N SER A 141 -15.00 -24.19 -6.14
CA SER A 141 -16.43 -24.37 -5.92
C SER A 141 -16.62 -25.88 -5.87
N ARG A 142 -17.00 -26.43 -4.71
CA ARG A 142 -17.58 -27.76 -4.71
C ARG A 142 -18.82 -27.63 -5.57
N GLU A 143 -18.74 -28.17 -6.79
CA GLU A 143 -19.91 -28.38 -7.61
C GLU A 143 -20.97 -29.06 -6.75
N ARG A 144 -22.11 -28.38 -6.73
CA ARG A 144 -23.39 -28.79 -6.21
C ARG A 144 -23.72 -30.18 -6.78
N ILE A 145 -23.95 -31.16 -5.90
CA ILE A 145 -24.71 -32.39 -6.20
C ILE A 145 -25.92 -32.37 -5.28
#